data_AF-A0A382UMZ6-F1
#
_entry.id   AF-A0A382UMZ6-F1
#
_cell.length_a   1.000
_cell.length_b   1.000
_cell.length_c   1.000
_cell.angle_alpha   90.00
_cell.angle_beta   90.00
_cell.angle_gamma   90.00
#
_symmetry.space_group_name_H-M   'P 1'
#
loop_
_entity.id
_entity.type
_entity.pdbx_description
1 polymer ?
#
loop_
_entity_poly.entity_id
_entity_poly.type
_entity_poly.pdbx_seq_one_letter_code
_entity_poly.pdbx_strand_id
1 'polypeptide(L)'
;YADDFEETKIPATKITIDQSSKIALKQLADLLSNDEKIEDLQNSIYSIAKENQVQPKDFFKILYQIILSTNRGPKIGPFIEDIGMKKVADTISMYV
;
A
#
# COMPACT_ATOMS: atom_id res chain seq x y z
N TYR A 1 21.69 7.26 26.84
CA TYR A 1 20.25 7.33 26.60
C TYR A 1 20.00 6.63 25.29
N ALA A 2 19.46 5.42 25.36
CA ALA A 2 19.07 4.66 24.18
C ALA A 2 17.70 5.20 23.77
N ASP A 3 17.62 5.77 22.57
CA ASP A 3 16.34 6.05 21.93
C ASP A 3 15.71 4.70 21.60
N ASP A 4 14.89 4.21 22.53
CA ASP A 4 13.90 3.19 22.28
C ASP A 4 12.87 3.80 21.32
N PHE A 5 13.15 3.70 20.02
CA PHE A 5 12.15 3.89 18.98
C PHE A 5 11.10 2.81 19.20
N GLU A 6 9.94 3.21 19.73
CA GLU A 6 8.80 2.32 19.88
C GLU A 6 8.46 1.71 18.52
N GLU A 7 8.73 0.40 18.39
CA GLU A 7 8.12 -0.44 17.36
C GLU A 7 6.60 -0.26 17.49
N THR A 8 6.04 0.51 16.57
CA THR A 8 4.60 0.60 16.37
C THR A 8 4.09 -0.80 16.07
N LYS A 9 3.51 -1.43 17.10
CA LYS A 9 2.80 -2.72 16.99
C LYS A 9 1.56 -2.55 16.12
N ILE A 10 1.76 -2.68 14.82
CA ILE A 10 0.70 -2.87 13.84
C ILE A 10 -0.01 -4.21 14.18
N PRO A 11 -1.35 -4.29 14.17
CA PRO A 11 -2.06 -5.51 14.54
C PRO A 11 -1.61 -6.68 13.65
N ALA A 12 -1.08 -7.73 14.29
CA ALA A 12 -0.44 -8.88 13.67
C ALA A 12 -1.44 -9.78 12.91
N THR A 13 -1.98 -9.30 11.78
CA THR A 13 -2.01 -10.19 10.63
C THR A 13 -0.55 -10.29 10.21
N LYS A 14 0.06 -11.49 10.24
CA LYS A 14 1.39 -11.71 9.65
C LYS A 14 1.30 -11.43 8.14
N ILE A 15 1.38 -10.16 7.76
CA ILE A 15 1.47 -9.74 6.36
C ILE A 15 2.91 -9.99 5.97
N THR A 16 3.14 -10.99 5.13
CA THR A 16 4.46 -11.24 4.57
C THR A 16 4.69 -10.26 3.44
N ILE A 17 5.56 -9.27 3.66
CA ILE A 17 5.97 -8.29 2.65
C ILE A 17 7.44 -8.55 2.32
N ASP A 18 7.70 -9.04 1.11
CA ASP A 18 9.05 -9.22 0.60
C ASP A 18 9.66 -7.89 0.09
N GLN A 19 10.93 -7.91 -0.30
CA GLN A 19 11.63 -6.70 -0.71
C GLN A 19 11.01 -6.05 -1.96
N SER A 20 10.59 -6.83 -2.95
CA SER A 20 9.94 -6.29 -4.15
C SER A 20 8.60 -5.65 -3.81
N SER A 21 7.81 -6.27 -2.94
CA SER A 21 6.57 -5.69 -2.44
C SER A 21 6.81 -4.40 -1.65
N LYS A 22 7.87 -4.30 -0.85
CA LYS A 22 8.22 -3.05 -0.14
C LYS A 22 8.54 -1.92 -1.11
N ILE A 23 9.33 -2.18 -2.16
CA ILE A 23 9.66 -1.16 -3.16
C ILE A 23 8.38 -0.71 -3.89
N ALA A 24 7.51 -1.65 -4.28
CA ALA A 24 6.23 -1.36 -4.91
C ALA A 24 5.31 -0.52 -4.00
N LEU A 25 5.22 -0.85 -2.71
CA LEU A 25 4.45 -0.10 -1.73
C LEU A 25 4.98 1.32 -1.57
N LYS A 26 6.30 1.50 -1.52
CA LYS A 26 6.92 2.82 -1.43
C LYS A 26 6.59 3.68 -2.65
N GLN A 27 6.73 3.13 -3.85
CA GLN A 27 6.36 3.85 -5.08
C GLN A 27 4.88 4.23 -5.12
N LEU A 28 4.01 3.35 -4.62
CA LEU A 28 2.58 3.65 -4.52
C LEU A 28 2.31 4.77 -3.50
N ALA A 29 2.98 4.75 -2.33
CA ALA A 29 2.84 5.81 -1.34
C ALA A 29 3.31 7.17 -1.89
N ASP A 30 4.43 7.20 -2.60
CA ASP A 30 4.92 8.41 -3.27
C ASP A 30 3.91 8.92 -4.31
N LEU A 31 3.37 8.03 -5.14
CA LEU A 31 2.35 8.37 -6.14
C LEU A 31 1.07 8.93 -5.51
N LEU A 32 0.61 8.35 -4.41
CA LEU A 32 -0.60 8.78 -3.69
C LEU A 32 -0.40 10.03 -2.83
N SER A 33 0.84 10.35 -2.47
CA SER A 33 1.19 11.56 -1.70
C SER A 33 1.16 12.83 -2.55
N ASN A 34 1.31 12.68 -3.87
CA ASN A 34 1.20 13.78 -4.81
C ASN A 34 -0.25 14.26 -4.89
N ASP A 35 -0.46 15.58 -4.92
CA ASP A 35 -1.79 16.19 -5.14
C ASP A 35 -2.25 16.13 -6.62
N GLU A 36 -1.70 15.19 -7.39
CA GLU A 36 -2.04 15.01 -8.80
C GLU A 36 -3.28 14.14 -8.96
N LYS A 37 -4.12 14.51 -9.94
CA LYS A 37 -5.26 13.69 -10.32
C LYS A 37 -4.77 12.45 -11.06
N ILE A 38 -4.99 11.29 -10.48
CA ILE A 38 -4.70 10.00 -11.11
C ILE A 38 -5.96 9.52 -11.82
N GLU A 39 -5.94 9.45 -13.16
CA GLU A 39 -7.13 9.09 -13.94
C GLU A 39 -7.54 7.61 -13.79
N ASP A 40 -6.56 6.71 -13.69
CA ASP A 40 -6.80 5.28 -13.49
C ASP A 40 -5.86 4.72 -12.41
N LEU A 41 -6.21 4.98 -11.15
CA LEU A 41 -5.43 4.50 -10.02
C LEU A 41 -5.34 2.98 -9.98
N GLN A 42 -6.38 2.27 -10.42
CA GLN A 42 -6.38 0.82 -10.46
C GLN A 42 -5.28 0.30 -11.41
N ASN A 43 -5.15 0.91 -12.58
CA ASN A 43 -4.11 0.56 -13.54
C ASN A 43 -2.72 0.98 -13.06
N SER A 44 -2.57 2.14 -12.43
CA SER A 44 -1.28 2.55 -11.82
C SER A 44 -0.78 1.54 -10.79
N ILE A 45 -1.66 1.07 -9.90
CA ILE A 45 -1.33 0.03 -8.90
C ILE A 45 -0.92 -1.28 -9.59
N TYR A 46 -1.61 -1.64 -10.68
CA TYR A 46 -1.28 -2.83 -11.46
C TYR A 46 0.10 -2.72 -12.13
N SER A 47 0.42 -1.58 -12.71
CA SER A 47 1.71 -1.31 -13.35
C SER A 47 2.86 -1.34 -12.35
N ILE A 48 2.71 -0.65 -11.20
CA ILE A 48 3.71 -0.66 -10.12
C ILE A 48 4.00 -2.09 -9.66
N ALA A 49 2.97 -2.93 -9.48
CA ALA A 49 3.19 -4.32 -9.11
C ALA A 49 4.06 -5.05 -10.15
N LYS A 50 3.72 -4.91 -11.44
CA LYS A 50 4.45 -5.57 -12.53
C LYS A 50 5.89 -5.09 -12.66
N GLU A 51 6.12 -3.78 -12.57
CA GLU A 51 7.45 -3.18 -12.67
C GLU A 51 8.41 -3.70 -11.61
N ASN A 52 7.88 -3.99 -10.41
CA ASN A 52 8.64 -4.57 -9.31
C ASN A 52 8.63 -6.11 -9.30
N GLN A 53 8.15 -6.76 -10.36
CA GLN A 53 8.06 -8.22 -10.45
C GLN A 53 7.16 -8.85 -9.36
N VAL A 54 6.23 -8.09 -8.82
CA VAL A 54 5.21 -8.55 -7.87
C VAL A 54 3.98 -8.99 -8.66
N GLN A 55 3.41 -10.14 -8.32
CA GLN A 55 2.14 -10.54 -8.94
C GLN A 55 1.05 -9.54 -8.53
N PRO A 56 0.32 -8.92 -9.50
CA PRO A 56 -0.68 -7.90 -9.16
C PRO A 56 -1.72 -8.40 -8.15
N LYS A 57 -2.15 -9.66 -8.26
CA LYS A 57 -3.08 -10.29 -7.32
C LYS A 57 -2.56 -10.29 -5.88
N ASP A 58 -1.28 -10.56 -5.70
CA ASP A 58 -0.66 -10.59 -4.36
C ASP A 58 -0.47 -9.17 -3.85
N PHE A 59 -0.09 -8.23 -4.72
CA PHE A 59 0.01 -6.81 -4.36
C PHE A 59 -1.35 -6.25 -3.91
N PHE A 60 -2.42 -6.49 -4.65
CA PHE A 60 -3.78 -6.10 -4.24
C PHE A 60 -4.17 -6.72 -2.89
N LYS A 61 -3.80 -7.99 -2.65
CA LYS A 61 -4.05 -8.64 -1.36
C LYS A 61 -3.31 -7.94 -0.22
N ILE A 62 -2.05 -7.56 -0.41
CA ILE A 62 -1.28 -6.78 0.58
C ILE A 62 -2.00 -5.45 0.87
N LEU A 63 -2.44 -4.73 -0.17
CA LEU A 63 -3.18 -3.47 0.00
C LEU A 63 -4.50 -3.65 0.77
N TYR A 64 -5.27 -4.70 0.49
CA TYR A 64 -6.47 -5.01 1.28
C TYR A 64 -6.12 -5.35 2.74
N GLN A 65 -5.01 -6.04 2.99
CA GLN A 65 -4.60 -6.35 4.36
C GLN A 65 -4.17 -5.09 5.12
N ILE A 66 -3.47 -4.16 4.47
CA ILE A 66 -3.04 -2.89 5.06
C ILE A 66 -4.24 -1.96 5.32
N ILE A 67 -5.12 -1.79 4.34
CA ILE A 67 -6.18 -0.76 4.37
C ILE A 67 -7.46 -1.27 5.03
N LEU A 68 -7.83 -2.54 4.79
CA LEU A 68 -9.09 -3.14 5.22
C LEU A 68 -8.93 -4.20 6.30
N SER A 69 -7.70 -4.65 6.60
CA SER A 69 -7.46 -5.85 7.41
C SER A 69 -8.17 -7.11 6.85
N THR A 70 -8.36 -7.17 5.52
CA THR A 70 -8.98 -8.32 4.83
C THR A 70 -8.12 -8.82 3.67
N ASN A 71 -8.43 -10.01 3.15
CA ASN A 71 -7.71 -10.57 1.99
C ASN A 71 -8.32 -10.16 0.63
N ARG A 72 -9.51 -9.55 0.62
CA ARG A 72 -10.30 -9.22 -0.57
C ARG A 72 -11.21 -8.04 -0.25
N GLY A 73 -11.55 -7.25 -1.26
CA GLY A 73 -12.43 -6.09 -1.10
C GLY A 73 -13.02 -5.63 -2.43
N PRO A 74 -13.67 -4.45 -2.44
CA PRO A 74 -14.09 -3.77 -3.67
C PRO A 74 -12.86 -3.40 -4.53
N LYS A 75 -13.06 -2.88 -5.73
CA LYS A 75 -11.93 -2.39 -6.56
C LYS A 75 -11.11 -1.37 -5.76
N ILE A 76 -9.82 -1.65 -5.59
CA ILE A 76 -8.96 -0.87 -4.69
C ILE A 76 -8.81 0.59 -5.14
N GLY A 77 -8.75 0.86 -6.45
CA GLY A 77 -8.54 2.21 -6.98
C GLY A 77 -9.63 3.18 -6.53
N PRO A 78 -10.90 2.97 -6.92
CA PRO A 78 -12.02 3.77 -6.44
C PRO A 78 -12.14 3.80 -4.92
N PHE A 79 -11.82 2.69 -4.26
CA PHE A 79 -11.88 2.62 -2.80
C PHE A 79 -10.83 3.52 -2.10
N ILE A 80 -9.62 3.63 -2.67
CA ILE A 80 -8.59 4.56 -2.18
C ILE A 80 -9.02 6.01 -2.42
N GLU A 81 -9.66 6.30 -3.55
CA GLU A 81 -10.23 7.63 -3.84
C GLU A 81 -11.30 8.02 -2.81
N ASP A 82 -12.19 7.09 -2.47
CA ASP A 82 -13.25 7.30 -1.46
C ASP A 82 -12.68 7.55 -0.04
N ILE A 83 -11.60 6.85 0.33
CA ILE A 83 -10.93 7.05 1.64
C ILE A 83 -10.12 8.35 1.66
N GLY A 84 -9.48 8.69 0.54
CA GLY A 84 -8.52 9.78 0.39
C GLY A 84 -7.09 9.25 0.19
N MET A 85 -6.49 9.63 -0.94
CA MET A 85 -5.17 9.17 -1.39
C MET A 85 -4.06 9.43 -0.36
N LYS A 86 -3.99 10.65 0.21
CA LYS A 86 -2.99 11.01 1.23
C LYS A 86 -3.07 10.12 2.47
N LYS A 87 -4.28 9.85 2.97
CA LYS A 87 -4.47 8.97 4.14
C LYS A 87 -3.99 7.55 3.86
N VAL A 88 -4.24 7.06 2.64
CA VAL A 88 -3.75 5.74 2.22
C VAL A 88 -2.23 5.74 2.08
N ALA A 89 -1.63 6.81 1.53
CA ALA A 89 -0.19 6.97 1.43
C ALA A 89 0.49 6.91 2.81
N ASP A 90 -0.03 7.68 3.78
CA ASP A 90 0.46 7.68 5.15
C ASP A 90 0.38 6.27 5.77
N THR A 91 -0.74 5.58 5.55
CA THR A 91 -0.94 4.21 6.05
C THR A 91 0.06 3.23 5.44
N ILE A 92 0.31 3.31 4.13
CA ILE A 92 1.27 2.45 3.42
C ILE A 92 2.70 2.73 3.91
N SER A 93 3.05 4.00 4.15
CA SER A 93 4.40 4.41 4.59
C SER A 93 4.83 3.80 5.92
N MET A 94 3.87 3.38 6.77
CA MET A 94 4.17 2.71 8.04
C MET A 94 4.69 1.28 7.87
N TYR A 95 4.61 0.70 6.66
CA TYR A 95 4.99 -0.68 6.36
C TYR A 95 6.25 -0.81 5.49
N VAL A 96 6.87 0.32 5.11
CA VAL A 96 8.03 0.38 4.20
C VAL A 96 9.24 1.05 4.81
#